data_AF-A0A9W6UFV8-F1
#
_entry.id   AF-A0A9W6UFV8-F1
#
_cell.length_a   1.000
_cell.length_b   1.000
_cell.length_c   1.000
_cell.angle_alpha   90.00
_cell.angle_beta   90.00
_cell.angle_gamma   90.00
#
_symmetry.space_group_name_H-M   'P 1'
#
loop_
_entity.id
_entity.type
_entity.pdbx_description
1 polymer ?
#
loop_
_entity_poly.entity_id
_entity_poly.type
_entity_poly.pdbx_seq_one_letter_code
_entity_poly.pdbx_strand_id
1 'polypeptide(L)'
;MLEQATGDIGQDHRHIAVVPNGVSEHAGLDGAWEILDFPSDPSVLYVESGGPTTMTDMVREVDAKRQRFFTVCMQTLNPRASIELMASIMGEL
;
A
#
# COMPACT_ATOMS: atom_id res chain seq x y z
N MET A 1 -2.77 -36.83 21.86
CA MET A 1 -3.71 -35.91 22.52
C MET A 1 -2.97 -34.60 22.70
N LEU A 2 -3.16 -33.53 21.93
CA LEU A 2 -4.14 -33.17 20.89
C LEU A 2 -3.41 -32.43 19.76
N GLU A 3 -3.80 -32.70 18.52
CA GLU A 3 -3.55 -31.85 17.36
C GLU A 3 -4.19 -30.48 17.57
N GLN A 4 -3.51 -29.41 17.14
CA GLN A 4 -4.20 -28.27 16.55
C GLN A 4 -3.46 -27.84 15.28
N ALA A 5 -4.03 -28.27 14.15
CA ALA A 5 -3.83 -27.64 12.88
C ALA A 5 -4.53 -26.28 12.91
N THR A 6 -3.75 -25.20 12.81
CA THR A 6 -4.28 -23.92 12.37
C THR A 6 -3.72 -23.71 10.97
N GLY A 7 -4.53 -24.06 9.98
CA GLY A 7 -4.23 -23.74 8.59
C GLY A 7 -4.21 -22.23 8.46
N ASP A 8 -3.02 -21.67 8.29
CA ASP A 8 -2.87 -20.31 7.82
C ASP A 8 -3.04 -20.36 6.30
N ILE A 9 -4.22 -19.92 5.84
CA ILE A 9 -4.48 -19.66 4.43
C ILE A 9 -3.75 -18.35 4.15
N GLY A 10 -2.43 -18.43 3.97
CA GLY A 10 -1.59 -17.27 3.72
C GLY A 10 -2.18 -16.49 2.56
N GLN A 11 -2.76 -15.31 2.85
CA GLN A 11 -3.14 -14.38 1.81
C GLN A 11 -1.85 -13.98 1.10
N ASP A 12 -1.77 -14.29 -0.19
CA ASP A 12 -0.63 -13.99 -1.05
C ASP A 12 -0.55 -12.46 -1.21
N HIS A 13 0.10 -11.78 -0.25
CA HIS A 13 0.28 -10.33 -0.27
C HIS A 13 1.26 -9.96 -1.38
N ARG A 14 0.74 -9.53 -2.52
CA ARG A 14 1.55 -9.06 -3.65
C ARG A 14 1.89 -7.60 -3.46
N HIS A 15 3.15 -7.31 -3.18
CA HIS A 15 3.67 -5.96 -3.05
C HIS A 15 3.90 -5.35 -4.44
N ILE A 16 3.10 -4.34 -4.81
CA ILE A 16 3.32 -3.56 -6.04
C ILE A 16 4.02 -2.26 -5.64
N ALA A 17 5.31 -2.15 -5.98
CA ALA A 17 6.07 -0.93 -5.82
C ALA A 17 6.05 -0.12 -7.12
N VAL A 18 5.43 1.07 -7.11
CA VAL A 18 5.55 2.04 -8.20
C VAL A 18 6.79 2.89 -7.95
N VAL A 19 7.88 2.57 -8.64
CA VAL A 19 9.12 3.35 -8.57
C VAL A 19 9.13 4.36 -9.71
N PRO A 20 9.21 5.69 -9.45
CA PRO A 20 9.38 6.67 -10.51
C PRO A 20 10.67 6.41 -11.29
N ASN A 21 10.64 6.52 -12.62
CA ASN A 21 11.82 6.35 -13.49
C ASN A 21 12.92 7.41 -13.28
N GLY A 22 12.70 8.37 -12.37
CA GLY A 22 13.67 9.40 -12.01
C GLY A 22 13.11 10.33 -10.95
N VAL A 23 13.53 10.14 -9.71
CA VAL A 23 13.51 11.16 -8.65
C VAL A 23 14.90 11.14 -8.02
N SER A 24 15.55 12.31 -7.91
CA SER A 24 16.74 12.43 -7.06
C SER A 24 16.34 12.11 -5.62
N GLU A 25 17.26 11.56 -4.82
CA GLU A 25 17.09 11.42 -3.37
C GLU A 25 16.71 12.79 -2.76
N HIS A 26 15.42 13.03 -2.58
CA HIS A 26 14.97 14.14 -1.77
C HIS A 26 14.99 13.65 -0.34
N ALA A 27 15.92 14.19 0.46
CA ALA A 27 16.11 13.91 1.89
C ALA A 27 14.91 14.27 2.80
N GLY A 28 13.69 14.23 2.27
CA GLY A 28 12.45 14.54 2.96
C GLY A 28 11.21 13.89 2.34
N LEU A 29 11.36 12.86 1.49
CA LEU A 29 10.23 12.03 1.10
C LEU A 29 10.03 10.94 2.15
N ASP A 30 8.87 10.99 2.83
CA ASP A 30 8.34 9.84 3.54
C ASP A 30 8.34 8.63 2.60
N GLY A 31 8.80 7.48 3.09
CA GLY A 31 8.81 6.24 2.34
C GLY A 31 7.40 5.65 2.20
N ALA A 32 7.35 4.35 1.93
CA ALA A 32 6.10 3.61 1.89
C ALA A 32 5.35 3.76 3.23
N TRP A 33 4.02 3.72 3.16
CA TRP A 33 3.20 3.77 4.36
C TRP A 33 2.09 2.73 4.28
N GLU A 34 1.69 2.25 5.45
CA GLU A 34 0.65 1.25 5.62
C GLU A 34 -0.33 1.70 6.72
N ILE A 35 -1.62 1.40 6.54
CA ILE A 35 -2.62 1.57 7.60
C ILE A 35 -2.95 0.19 8.14
N LEU A 36 -2.63 -0.01 9.41
CA LEU A 36 -2.89 -1.23 10.14
C LEU A 36 -4.28 -1.10 10.79
N ASP A 37 -5.23 -1.89 10.32
CA ASP A 37 -6.60 -1.91 10.84
C ASP A 37 -6.78 -3.05 11.85
N PHE A 38 -7.30 -2.72 13.04
CA PHE A 38 -7.49 -3.66 14.14
C PHE A 38 -8.98 -3.77 14.50
N PRO A 39 -9.52 -4.97 14.83
CA PRO A 39 -10.95 -5.15 15.08
C PRO A 39 -11.52 -4.39 16.28
N SER A 40 -10.70 -4.07 17.28
CA SER A 40 -11.14 -3.45 18.53
C SER A 40 -10.25 -2.30 18.98
N ASP A 41 -9.23 -1.96 18.19
CA ASP A 41 -8.26 -0.91 18.48
C ASP A 41 -8.28 0.15 17.37
N PRO A 42 -7.83 1.38 17.64
CA PRO A 42 -7.68 2.40 16.61
C PRO A 42 -6.75 1.93 15.49
N SER A 43 -7.07 2.32 14.26
CA SER A 43 -6.16 2.13 13.13
C SER A 43 -4.85 2.87 13.37
N VAL A 44 -3.74 2.27 12.96
CA VAL A 44 -2.41 2.84 13.12
C VAL A 44 -1.81 3.10 11.74
N LEU A 45 -1.29 4.31 11.54
CA LEU A 45 -0.49 4.65 10.37
C LEU A 45 0.98 4.34 10.67
N TYR A 46 1.56 3.49 9.84
CA TYR A 46 2.98 3.15 9.81
C TYR A 46 3.62 3.81 8.59
N VAL A 47 4.73 4.52 8.79
CA VAL A 47 5.47 5.21 7.71
C VAL A 47 6.93 4.82 7.78
N GLU A 48 7.39 4.13 6.74
CA GLU A 48 8.82 3.86 6.52
C GLU A 48 9.52 5.14 6.10
N SER A 49 10.77 5.32 6.51
CA SER A 49 11.60 6.43 6.04
C SER A 49 13.03 5.96 5.90
N GLY A 50 13.88 6.73 5.21
CA GLY A 50 15.33 6.48 5.18
C GLY A 50 16.02 6.66 6.54
N GLY A 51 15.29 7.11 7.57
CA GLY A 51 15.73 7.28 8.95
C GLY A 51 14.79 6.56 9.92
N PRO A 52 14.41 7.19 11.05
CA PRO A 52 13.46 6.58 11.98
C PRO A 52 12.09 6.36 11.33
N THR A 53 11.60 5.13 11.40
CA THR A 53 10.21 4.80 11.10
C THR A 53 9.28 5.53 12.06
N THR A 54 8.16 6.04 11.55
CA THR A 54 7.15 6.75 12.36
C THR A 54 5.87 5.92 12.43
N MET A 55 5.26 5.90 13.61
CA MET A 55 3.98 5.22 13.84
C MET A 55 3.05 6.14 14.66
N THR A 56 1.78 6.22 14.26
CA THR A 56 0.81 7.16 14.84
C THR A 56 -0.60 6.60 14.77
N ASP A 57 -1.36 6.71 15.86
CA ASP A 57 -2.79 6.39 15.96
C ASP A 57 -3.66 7.65 15.90
N MET A 58 -3.06 8.80 15.60
CA MET A 58 -3.80 10.05 15.49
C MET A 58 -4.77 9.97 14.31
N VAL A 59 -6.07 9.90 14.60
CA VAL A 59 -7.17 9.77 13.63
C VAL A 59 -7.02 10.73 12.45
N ARG A 60 -6.66 11.99 12.71
CA ARG A 60 -6.46 13.00 11.66
C ARG A 60 -5.38 12.62 10.65
N GLU A 61 -4.29 12.01 11.11
CA GLU A 61 -3.17 11.62 10.25
C GLU A 61 -3.49 10.34 9.46
N VAL A 62 -4.13 9.37 10.13
CA VAL A 62 -4.62 8.14 9.52
C VAL A 62 -5.61 8.44 8.40
N ASP A 63 -6.63 9.26 8.68
CA ASP A 63 -7.67 9.63 7.71
C ASP A 63 -7.09 10.40 6.52
N ALA A 64 -6.12 11.28 6.76
CA ALA A 64 -5.47 12.04 5.70
C ALA A 64 -4.72 11.12 4.71
N LYS A 65 -4.00 10.10 5.21
CA LYS A 65 -3.33 9.13 4.33
C LYS A 65 -4.33 8.22 3.63
N ARG A 66 -5.37 7.77 4.33
CA ARG A 66 -6.47 6.98 3.75
C ARG A 66 -7.16 7.71 2.59
N GLN A 67 -7.48 8.99 2.77
CA GLN A 67 -8.09 9.82 1.74
C GLN A 67 -7.19 10.00 0.52
N ARG A 68 -5.88 10.18 0.73
CA ARG A 68 -4.90 10.27 -0.37
C ARG A 68 -4.87 8.99 -1.19
N PHE A 69 -4.84 7.83 -0.54
CA PHE A 69 -4.88 6.54 -1.25
C PHE A 69 -6.15 6.38 -2.07
N PHE A 70 -7.33 6.65 -1.49
CA PHE A 70 -8.58 6.58 -2.24
C PHE A 70 -8.63 7.55 -3.42
N THR A 71 -8.05 8.74 -3.28
CA THR A 71 -7.94 9.69 -4.38
C THR A 71 -7.14 9.11 -5.55
N VAL A 72 -6.02 8.44 -5.27
CA VAL A 72 -5.23 7.73 -6.29
C VAL A 72 -6.06 6.61 -6.90
N CYS A 73 -6.70 5.75 -6.10
CA CYS A 73 -7.54 4.67 -6.60
C CYS A 73 -8.68 5.16 -7.52
N MET A 74 -9.27 6.32 -7.21
CA MET A 74 -10.32 6.91 -8.04
C MET A 74 -9.81 7.42 -9.40
N GLN A 75 -8.52 7.73 -9.50
CA GLN A 75 -7.87 8.18 -10.73
C GLN A 75 -7.22 7.03 -11.50
N THR A 76 -7.01 5.87 -10.88
CA THR A 76 -6.43 4.71 -11.53
C THR A 76 -7.40 4.04 -12.49
N LEU A 77 -6.84 3.44 -13.54
CA LEU A 77 -7.60 2.58 -14.45
C LEU A 77 -8.17 1.38 -13.70
N ASN A 78 -9.37 0.98 -14.09
CA ASN A 78 -9.92 -0.30 -13.63
C ASN A 78 -9.04 -1.47 -14.12
N PRO A 79 -9.09 -2.65 -13.45
CA PRO A 79 -8.18 -3.76 -13.76
C PRO A 79 -8.18 -4.19 -15.24
N ARG A 80 -9.34 -4.17 -15.90
CA ARG A 80 -9.45 -4.52 -17.32
C ARG A 80 -8.74 -3.51 -18.20
N ALA A 81 -9.00 -2.21 -17.99
CA ALA A 81 -8.35 -1.14 -18.75
C ALA A 81 -6.83 -1.11 -18.51
N SER A 82 -6.37 -1.45 -17.30
CA SER A 82 -4.94 -1.61 -17.01
C SER A 82 -4.33 -2.75 -17.83
N ILE A 83 -4.98 -3.91 -17.91
CA ILE A 83 -4.51 -5.05 -18.72
C ILE A 83 -4.49 -4.70 -20.21
N GLU A 84 -5.55 -4.08 -20.72
CA GLU A 84 -5.63 -3.63 -22.12
C GLU A 84 -4.51 -2.64 -22.45
N LEU A 85 -4.24 -1.68 -21.57
CA LEU A 85 -3.12 -0.75 -21.72
C LEU A 85 -1.77 -1.50 -21.72
N MET A 86 -1.54 -2.40 -20.77
CA MET A 86 -0.29 -3.18 -20.71
C MET A 86 -0.06 -4.01 -21.97
N ALA A 87 -1.09 -4.73 -22.45
CA ALA A 87 -1.02 -5.51 -23.68
C ALA A 87 -0.71 -4.62 -24.91
N SER A 88 -1.32 -3.43 -24.99
CA SER A 88 -1.02 -2.46 -26.06
C SER A 88 0.43 -1.96 -26.03
N ILE A 89 1.00 -1.73 -24.84
CA ILE A 89 2.39 -1.30 -24.68
C ILE A 89 3.37 -2.42 -25.06
N MET A 90 3.01 -3.67 -24.78
CA MET A 90 3.80 -4.86 -25.16
C MET A 90 3.67 -5.23 -26.65
N GLY A 91 2.76 -4.59 -27.39
CA GLY A 91 2.50 -4.91 -28.80
C GLY A 91 1.72 -6.22 -28.99
N GLU A 92 1.00 -6.66 -27.96
CA GLU A 92 0.18 -7.89 -27.95
C GLU A 92 -1.28 -7.63 -28.39
N LEU A 93 -1.61 -6.39 -28.77
CA LEU A 93 -2.90 -5.94 -29.29
C LEU A 93 -2.72 -5.20 -30.62
#